data_AF-A0A133CFX8-F1
#
_entry.id   AF-A0A133CFX8-F1
#
_cell.length_a   1.000
_cell.length_b   1.000
_cell.length_c   1.000
_cell.angle_alpha   90.00
_cell.angle_beta   90.00
_cell.angle_gamma   90.00
#
_symmetry.space_group_name_H-M   'P 1'
#
loop_
_entity.id
_entity.type
_entity.pdbx_description
1 polymer ?
#
loop_
_entity_poly.entity_id
_entity_poly.type
_entity_poly.pdbx_seq_one_letter_code
_entity_poly.pdbx_strand_id
1 'polypeptide(L)'
;MGIPVTIVSGFLGAGKTTLINQALQVSPYPREEIIIIENEFGEVGIDHKLLVHSEERVLQLNNGCMCCSLRSDLLAILISLLETIEEHQQPISQIIIETTGIADPQPIIQTLLTAPQLRGRVYIDSLLTVIDSDSFELIEREPQALKQLVMADRIFVSRKQNLNLSALKKLQREIKSINPLSDIRMFTHSETIQKKDFYNLKKFNHPLVFESDSSENHYNGKYYHQHHQVHEFKSILLTSDQDIKKDFLLQWIDWLILTNQGSLYRFKGLIALQEQDFIVAMQEVNEQVNFQYTTRQKDQTTIILIGKMLDEERIKQSFDKLLAESK
;
A
#
# COMPACT_ATOMS: atom_id res chain seq x y z
N MET A 1 13.90 -6.14 -15.39
CA MET A 1 12.88 -5.88 -14.34
C MET A 1 12.79 -4.36 -14.26
N GLY A 2 11.59 -3.76 -14.17
CA GLY A 2 11.46 -2.29 -14.12
C GLY A 2 12.12 -1.68 -12.88
N ILE A 3 12.14 -0.36 -12.79
CA ILE A 3 12.65 0.38 -11.63
C ILE A 3 11.63 0.26 -10.47
N PRO A 4 12.05 -0.10 -9.25
CA PRO A 4 11.18 -0.12 -8.07
C PRO A 4 10.74 1.28 -7.67
N VAL A 5 9.44 1.41 -7.37
CA VAL A 5 8.80 2.63 -6.87
C VAL A 5 8.30 2.38 -5.45
N THR A 6 8.83 3.13 -4.48
CA THR A 6 8.34 3.12 -3.09
C THR A 6 7.50 4.37 -2.86
N ILE A 7 6.25 4.19 -2.47
CA ILE A 7 5.34 5.30 -2.15
C ILE A 7 5.38 5.51 -0.64
N VAL A 8 5.61 6.75 -0.20
CA VAL A 8 5.61 7.15 1.21
C VAL A 8 4.41 8.06 1.46
N SER A 9 3.48 7.58 2.28
CA SER A 9 2.29 8.31 2.73
C SER A 9 2.27 8.48 4.23
N GLY A 10 1.28 9.19 4.75
CA GLY A 10 1.12 9.44 6.18
C GLY A 10 0.65 10.85 6.46
N PHE A 11 -0.03 11.03 7.58
CA PHE A 11 -0.67 12.29 7.94
C PHE A 11 0.33 13.46 8.13
N LEU A 12 -0.18 14.69 8.17
CA LEU A 12 0.63 15.90 8.36
C LEU A 12 1.50 15.77 9.62
N GLY A 13 2.80 16.07 9.49
CA GLY A 13 3.74 16.01 10.62
C GLY A 13 4.14 14.60 11.07
N ALA A 14 3.73 13.53 10.38
CA ALA A 14 4.03 12.15 10.79
C ALA A 14 5.53 11.76 10.76
N GLY A 15 6.37 12.54 10.06
CA GLY A 15 7.81 12.26 9.92
C GLY A 15 8.19 11.53 8.62
N LYS A 16 7.41 11.69 7.54
CA LYS A 16 7.71 11.13 6.20
C LYS A 16 9.10 11.52 5.70
N THR A 17 9.40 12.82 5.65
CA THR A 17 10.72 13.33 5.24
C THR A 17 11.84 12.80 6.14
N THR A 18 11.59 12.64 7.45
CA THR A 18 12.57 12.01 8.36
C THR A 18 12.83 10.55 7.99
N LEU A 19 11.78 9.78 7.70
CA LEU A 19 11.90 8.40 7.27
C LEU A 19 12.68 8.29 5.96
N ILE A 20 12.39 9.14 4.96
CA ILE A 20 13.08 9.16 3.67
C ILE A 20 14.57 9.49 3.87
N ASN A 21 14.89 10.52 4.65
CA ASN A 21 16.27 10.88 4.98
C ASN A 21 17.04 9.74 5.66
N GLN A 22 16.39 9.01 6.57
CA GLN A 22 16.99 7.83 7.20
C GLN A 22 17.16 6.68 6.21
N ALA A 23 16.22 6.47 5.29
CA ALA A 23 16.32 5.45 4.25
C ALA A 23 17.52 5.71 3.33
N LEU A 24 17.72 6.96 2.90
CA LEU A 24 18.84 7.37 2.06
C LEU A 24 20.20 7.07 2.71
N GLN A 25 20.31 7.24 4.03
CA GLN A 25 21.54 6.91 4.77
C GLN A 25 21.89 5.42 4.75
N VAL A 26 20.90 4.53 4.61
CA VAL A 26 21.09 3.07 4.61
C VAL A 26 20.85 2.45 3.24
N SER A 27 20.79 3.28 2.19
CA SER A 27 20.46 2.85 0.84
C SER A 27 21.43 1.76 0.32
N PRO A 28 20.93 0.72 -0.37
CA PRO A 28 21.77 -0.17 -1.17
C PRO A 28 22.40 0.51 -2.39
N TYR A 29 21.84 1.63 -2.83
CA TYR A 29 22.06 2.21 -4.14
C TYR A 29 22.88 3.50 -4.03
N PRO A 30 23.68 3.84 -5.06
CA PRO A 30 24.30 5.15 -5.14
C PRO A 30 23.24 6.26 -5.08
N ARG A 31 23.56 7.38 -4.42
CA ARG A 31 22.60 8.48 -4.20
C ARG A 31 22.11 9.08 -5.51
N GLU A 32 22.99 9.16 -6.49
CA GLU A 32 22.72 9.66 -7.83
C GLU A 32 21.75 8.79 -8.66
N GLU A 33 21.54 7.54 -8.24
CA GLU A 33 20.60 6.60 -8.87
C GLU A 33 19.23 6.54 -8.17
N ILE A 34 19.01 7.39 -7.15
CA ILE A 34 17.76 7.49 -6.40
C ILE A 34 17.05 8.78 -6.80
N ILE A 35 15.80 8.64 -7.25
CA ILE A 35 14.93 9.77 -7.53
C ILE A 35 13.90 9.91 -6.42
N ILE A 36 13.71 11.14 -5.96
CA ILE A 36 12.67 11.48 -4.99
C ILE A 36 11.69 12.42 -5.68
N ILE A 37 10.41 12.05 -5.69
CA ILE A 37 9.32 12.87 -6.20
C ILE A 37 8.48 13.31 -5.01
N GLU A 38 8.53 14.60 -4.69
CA GLU A 38 7.72 15.21 -3.65
C GLU A 38 6.42 15.74 -4.27
N ASN A 39 5.28 15.21 -3.85
CA ASN A 39 3.98 15.70 -4.28
C ASN A 39 3.43 16.65 -3.22
N GLU A 40 3.53 17.98 -3.44
CA GLU A 40 3.02 19.03 -2.54
C GLU A 40 1.69 19.65 -3.03
N PHE A 41 0.81 20.03 -2.09
CA PHE A 41 -0.38 20.86 -2.34
C PHE A 41 -0.11 22.25 -1.74
N GLY A 42 0.02 23.28 -2.58
CA GLY A 42 0.21 24.68 -2.15
C GLY A 42 0.60 25.64 -3.29
N GLU A 43 0.20 26.92 -3.19
CA GLU A 43 0.51 27.97 -4.18
C GLU A 43 1.96 28.46 -4.03
N VAL A 44 2.92 27.88 -4.78
CA VAL A 44 4.14 28.60 -5.19
C VAL A 44 4.64 28.07 -6.55
N GLY A 45 4.61 28.94 -7.56
CA GLY A 45 5.58 28.97 -8.66
C GLY A 45 5.49 27.90 -9.77
N ILE A 46 5.24 28.36 -10.99
CA ILE A 46 5.45 27.62 -12.24
C ILE A 46 6.95 27.53 -12.47
N ASP A 47 7.54 26.38 -12.15
CA ASP A 47 8.80 25.91 -12.71
C ASP A 47 8.99 24.46 -12.26
N HIS A 48 8.97 23.50 -13.20
CA HIS A 48 9.46 22.14 -12.95
C HIS A 48 11.00 22.17 -12.84
N LYS A 49 11.51 22.91 -11.86
CA LYS A 49 12.94 22.95 -11.59
C LYS A 49 13.32 21.65 -10.92
N LEU A 50 14.07 20.83 -11.64
CA LEU A 50 14.93 19.81 -11.05
C LEU A 50 15.78 20.54 -9.99
N LEU A 51 15.49 20.34 -8.71
CA LEU A 51 16.32 20.89 -7.65
C LEU A 51 17.58 20.02 -7.58
N VAL A 52 18.56 20.37 -8.44
CA VAL A 52 19.93 19.84 -8.38
C VAL A 52 20.66 20.49 -7.20
N HIS A 53 20.15 20.29 -5.98
CA HIS A 53 20.74 20.84 -4.76
C HIS A 53 21.26 19.75 -3.80
N SER A 54 21.31 18.50 -4.25
CA SER A 54 21.90 17.39 -3.50
C SER A 54 22.52 16.35 -4.44
N GLU A 55 23.36 15.48 -3.89
CA GLU A 55 23.85 14.26 -4.57
C GLU A 55 22.69 13.35 -5.07
N GLU A 56 21.47 13.58 -4.56
CA GLU A 56 20.19 12.98 -4.97
C GLU A 56 19.39 13.93 -5.86
N ARG A 57 18.57 13.39 -6.77
CA ARG A 57 17.71 14.18 -7.66
C ARG A 57 16.30 14.28 -7.11
N VAL A 58 15.97 15.43 -6.54
CA VAL A 58 14.63 15.74 -6.03
C VAL A 58 13.81 16.45 -7.10
N LEU A 59 12.61 15.94 -7.37
CA LEU A 59 11.62 16.49 -8.28
C LEU A 59 10.40 16.91 -7.45
N GLN A 60 9.99 18.17 -7.57
CA GLN A 60 8.79 18.68 -6.90
C GLN A 60 7.62 18.79 -7.89
N LEU A 61 6.47 18.26 -7.48
CA LEU A 61 5.19 18.41 -8.16
C LEU A 61 4.40 19.56 -7.51
N ASN A 62 4.03 20.56 -8.32
CA ASN A 62 3.18 21.67 -7.90
C ASN A 62 1.82 21.54 -8.59
N ASN A 63 0.75 21.39 -7.81
CA ASN A 63 -0.59 21.22 -8.37
C ASN A 63 -1.56 22.32 -7.92
N GLY A 64 -2.08 23.08 -8.89
CA GLY A 64 -3.32 23.84 -8.76
C GLY A 64 -4.55 22.93 -8.71
N CYS A 65 -5.59 23.35 -8.00
CA CYS A 65 -6.80 22.60 -7.71
C CYS A 65 -7.46 22.01 -8.97
N MET A 66 -7.43 20.69 -9.11
CA MET A 66 -8.44 19.79 -9.72
C MET A 66 -7.85 18.38 -9.71
N CYS A 67 -8.49 17.41 -9.05
CA CYS A 67 -7.98 16.06 -8.82
C CYS A 67 -7.55 15.26 -10.08
N CYS A 68 -7.87 15.73 -11.29
CA CYS A 68 -7.41 15.16 -12.56
C CYS A 68 -5.97 15.57 -12.98
N SER A 69 -5.43 16.67 -12.45
CA SER A 69 -4.08 17.15 -12.82
C SER A 69 -2.99 16.21 -12.27
N LEU A 70 -3.13 15.78 -11.01
CA LEU A 70 -2.14 14.95 -10.30
C LEU A 70 -1.71 13.69 -11.06
N ARG A 71 -2.67 12.97 -11.67
CA ARG A 71 -2.37 11.75 -12.43
C ARG A 71 -1.61 12.07 -13.72
N SER A 72 -2.05 13.11 -14.42
CA SER A 72 -1.44 13.53 -15.69
C SER A 72 -0.03 14.08 -15.46
N ASP A 73 0.15 14.85 -14.40
CA ASP A 73 1.43 15.48 -14.03
C ASP A 73 2.44 14.43 -13.57
N LEU A 74 2.04 13.52 -12.67
CA LEU A 74 2.90 12.42 -12.25
C LEU A 74 3.31 11.55 -13.45
N LEU A 75 2.35 11.23 -14.34
CA LEU A 75 2.64 10.45 -15.53
C LEU A 75 3.64 11.18 -16.45
N ALA A 76 3.43 12.47 -16.69
CA ALA A 76 4.32 13.29 -17.53
C ALA A 76 5.74 13.35 -16.95
N ILE A 77 5.88 13.56 -15.64
CA ILE A 77 7.18 13.57 -14.96
C ILE A 77 7.86 12.22 -15.09
N LEU A 78 7.15 11.11 -14.80
CA LEU A 78 7.73 9.78 -14.91
C LEU A 78 8.16 9.46 -16.34
N ILE A 79 7.37 9.84 -17.35
CA ILE A 79 7.74 9.66 -18.76
C ILE A 79 9.00 10.47 -19.09
N SER A 80 9.00 11.77 -18.80
CA SER A 80 10.13 12.65 -19.09
C SER A 80 11.41 12.23 -18.36
N LEU A 81 11.29 11.81 -17.10
CA LEU A 81 12.38 11.27 -16.31
C LEU A 81 12.98 10.03 -16.98
N LEU A 82 12.13 9.04 -17.31
CA LEU A 82 12.57 7.79 -17.93
C LEU A 82 13.18 8.01 -19.33
N GLU A 83 12.65 8.95 -20.11
CA GLU A 83 13.23 9.35 -21.41
C GLU A 83 14.61 10.01 -21.22
N THR A 84 14.73 10.97 -20.30
CA THR A 84 15.99 11.65 -19.98
C THR A 84 17.07 10.65 -19.55
N ILE A 85 16.69 9.67 -18.73
CA ILE A 85 17.56 8.57 -18.26
C ILE A 85 18.07 7.72 -19.42
N GLU A 86 17.16 7.31 -20.31
CA GLU A 86 17.49 6.50 -21.48
C GLU A 86 18.40 7.26 -22.45
N GLU A 87 18.12 8.54 -22.70
CA GLU A 87 18.93 9.41 -23.57
C GLU A 87 20.35 9.62 -23.02
N HIS A 88 20.49 9.84 -21.71
CA HIS A 88 21.79 10.12 -21.08
C HIS A 88 22.51 8.87 -20.55
N GLN A 89 21.94 7.67 -20.72
CA GLN A 89 22.47 6.40 -20.21
C GLN A 89 22.78 6.44 -18.70
N GLN A 90 21.95 7.15 -17.93
CA GLN A 90 22.15 7.32 -16.49
C GLN A 90 21.36 6.25 -15.73
N PRO A 91 22.01 5.34 -14.98
CA PRO A 91 21.29 4.28 -14.27
C PRO A 91 20.39 4.87 -13.17
N ILE A 92 19.21 4.28 -13.02
CA ILE A 92 18.31 4.54 -11.89
C ILE A 92 17.95 3.23 -11.22
N SER A 93 18.17 3.20 -9.92
CA SER A 93 17.96 2.03 -9.09
C SER A 93 16.67 2.09 -8.29
N GLN A 94 16.15 3.29 -8.01
CA GLN A 94 14.97 3.48 -7.18
C GLN A 94 14.26 4.80 -7.46
N ILE A 95 12.93 4.77 -7.44
CA ILE A 95 12.09 5.97 -7.32
C ILE A 95 11.38 5.94 -5.97
N ILE A 96 11.39 7.06 -5.26
CA ILE A 96 10.65 7.29 -4.01
C ILE A 96 9.63 8.38 -4.30
N ILE A 97 8.35 8.14 -4.03
CA ILE A 97 7.29 9.14 -4.18
C ILE A 97 6.77 9.51 -2.80
N GLU A 98 7.02 10.72 -2.34
CA GLU A 98 6.39 11.27 -1.14
C GLU A 98 5.04 11.90 -1.50
N THR A 99 4.00 11.51 -0.76
CA THR A 99 2.66 12.11 -0.88
C THR A 99 2.45 13.16 0.21
N THR A 100 1.67 14.21 -0.05
CA THR A 100 1.29 15.15 1.03
C THR A 100 0.60 14.46 2.20
N GLY A 101 0.60 15.15 3.35
CA GLY A 101 -0.08 14.68 4.57
C GLY A 101 -1.54 14.25 4.38
N ILE A 102 -2.26 14.87 3.46
CA ILE A 102 -3.69 14.62 3.23
C ILE A 102 -3.97 13.92 1.90
N ALA A 103 -2.93 13.61 1.12
CA ALA A 103 -3.11 12.99 -0.18
C ALA A 103 -3.56 11.53 -0.04
N ASP A 104 -4.53 11.16 -0.88
CA ASP A 104 -4.87 9.79 -1.15
C ASP A 104 -3.76 9.15 -2.02
N PRO A 105 -3.14 8.02 -1.61
CA PRO A 105 -2.14 7.33 -2.43
C PRO A 105 -2.75 6.59 -3.63
N GLN A 106 -4.07 6.37 -3.66
CA GLN A 106 -4.73 5.56 -4.69
C GLN A 106 -4.53 6.08 -6.13
N PRO A 107 -4.64 7.39 -6.43
CA PRO A 107 -4.38 7.90 -7.78
C PRO A 107 -2.94 7.64 -8.26
N ILE A 108 -1.96 7.68 -7.37
CA ILE A 108 -0.55 7.39 -7.68
C ILE A 108 -0.39 5.92 -8.04
N ILE A 109 -0.93 5.03 -7.20
CA ILE A 109 -0.92 3.58 -7.45
C ILE A 109 -1.58 3.27 -8.79
N GLN A 110 -2.75 3.87 -9.07
CA GLN A 110 -3.46 3.68 -10.32
C GLN A 110 -2.59 4.10 -11.51
N THR A 111 -1.98 5.28 -11.45
CA THR A 111 -1.09 5.79 -12.51
C THR A 111 0.00 4.77 -12.84
N LEU A 112 0.68 4.26 -11.82
CA LEU A 112 1.80 3.31 -11.95
C LEU A 112 1.36 1.94 -12.51
N LEU A 113 0.13 1.51 -12.26
CA LEU A 113 -0.37 0.22 -12.72
C LEU A 113 -1.05 0.27 -14.09
N THR A 114 -1.82 1.32 -14.37
CA THR A 114 -2.70 1.36 -15.54
C THR A 114 -2.11 2.11 -16.73
N ALA A 115 -1.10 2.97 -16.52
CA ALA A 115 -0.50 3.74 -17.61
C ALA A 115 0.33 2.85 -18.55
N PRO A 116 -0.04 2.69 -19.83
CA PRO A 116 0.69 1.84 -20.77
C PRO A 116 2.17 2.25 -20.95
N GLN A 117 2.46 3.55 -20.85
CA GLN A 117 3.80 4.12 -21.01
C GLN A 117 4.78 3.71 -19.89
N LEU A 118 4.25 3.33 -18.73
CA LEU A 118 5.03 2.90 -17.56
C LEU A 118 5.20 1.38 -17.50
N ARG A 119 4.40 0.63 -18.27
CA ARG A 119 4.37 -0.83 -18.24
C ARG A 119 5.74 -1.42 -18.55
N GLY A 120 6.27 -2.20 -17.61
CA GLY A 120 7.57 -2.86 -17.73
C GLY A 120 8.78 -1.97 -17.45
N ARG A 121 8.61 -0.63 -17.40
CA ARG A 121 9.67 0.33 -17.06
C ARG A 121 9.78 0.56 -15.56
N VAL A 122 8.65 0.55 -14.84
CA VAL A 122 8.59 0.70 -13.37
C VAL A 122 7.69 -0.37 -12.75
N TYR A 123 7.81 -0.58 -11.44
CA TYR A 123 6.86 -1.38 -10.66
C TYR A 123 6.76 -0.85 -9.23
N ILE A 124 5.60 -1.00 -8.59
CA ILE A 124 5.43 -0.61 -7.20
C ILE A 124 6.10 -1.66 -6.31
N ASP A 125 7.11 -1.26 -5.53
CA ASP A 125 7.76 -2.11 -4.53
C ASP A 125 6.89 -2.22 -3.28
N SER A 126 6.47 -1.08 -2.74
CA SER A 126 5.70 -1.01 -1.50
C SER A 126 5.01 0.36 -1.31
N LEU A 127 3.87 0.35 -0.63
CA LEU A 127 3.27 1.53 -0.01
C LEU A 127 3.60 1.57 1.49
N LEU A 128 4.42 2.53 1.89
CA LEU A 128 4.83 2.78 3.27
C LEU A 128 4.01 3.92 3.85
N THR A 129 3.39 3.72 5.01
CA THR A 129 2.63 4.78 5.69
C THR A 129 3.28 5.14 7.01
N VAL A 130 3.55 6.42 7.21
CA VAL A 130 4.13 6.96 8.43
C VAL A 130 3.02 7.50 9.32
N ILE A 131 3.05 7.12 10.60
CA ILE A 131 2.15 7.66 11.61
C ILE A 131 2.96 8.19 12.80
N ASP A 132 2.51 9.30 13.39
CA ASP A 132 3.03 9.79 14.67
C ASP A 132 2.27 9.10 15.81
N SER A 133 3.00 8.41 16.69
CA SER A 133 2.40 7.72 17.85
C SER A 133 1.59 8.66 18.74
N ASP A 134 2.01 9.92 18.85
CA ASP A 134 1.39 10.90 19.73
C ASP A 134 0.10 11.47 19.12
N SER A 135 -0.07 11.32 17.80
CA SER A 135 -1.20 11.86 17.04
C SER A 135 -2.16 10.77 16.56
N PHE A 136 -2.06 9.54 17.08
CA PHE A 136 -2.85 8.40 16.61
C PHE A 136 -4.35 8.61 16.76
N GLU A 137 -4.81 9.24 17.85
CA GLU A 137 -6.22 9.58 18.03
C GLU A 137 -6.77 10.56 16.97
N LEU A 138 -5.91 11.44 16.41
CA LEU A 138 -6.31 12.29 15.28
C LEU A 138 -6.42 11.47 14.00
N ILE A 139 -5.49 10.55 13.77
CA ILE A 139 -5.51 9.64 12.60
C ILE A 139 -6.82 8.86 12.56
N GLU A 140 -7.30 8.39 13.71
CA GLU A 140 -8.55 7.64 13.80
C GLU A 140 -9.80 8.46 13.41
N ARG A 141 -9.74 9.78 13.54
CA ARG A 141 -10.85 10.68 13.25
C ARG A 141 -10.81 11.23 11.83
N GLU A 142 -9.65 11.16 11.18
CA GLU A 142 -9.43 11.72 9.85
C GLU A 142 -9.60 10.64 8.77
N PRO A 143 -10.65 10.70 7.92
CA PRO A 143 -10.92 9.68 6.90
C PRO A 143 -9.75 9.43 5.95
N GLN A 144 -8.99 10.48 5.59
CA GLN A 144 -7.84 10.34 4.69
C GLN A 144 -6.68 9.60 5.36
N ALA A 145 -6.40 9.91 6.63
CA ALA A 145 -5.35 9.25 7.39
C ALA A 145 -5.67 7.76 7.62
N LEU A 146 -6.94 7.44 7.89
CA LEU A 146 -7.42 6.06 7.95
C LEU A 146 -7.24 5.32 6.62
N LYS A 147 -7.59 5.95 5.49
CA LYS A 147 -7.42 5.35 4.16
C LYS A 147 -5.95 5.04 3.88
N GLN A 148 -5.05 5.98 4.18
CA GLN A 148 -3.60 5.76 4.08
C GLN A 148 -3.17 4.54 4.92
N LEU A 149 -3.64 4.44 6.17
CA LEU A 149 -3.31 3.33 7.06
C LEU A 149 -3.78 1.97 6.54
N VAL A 150 -5.00 1.89 6.00
CA VAL A 150 -5.57 0.66 5.43
C VAL A 150 -4.81 0.21 4.18
N MET A 151 -4.40 1.15 3.34
CA MET A 151 -3.69 0.86 2.09
C MET A 151 -2.23 0.45 2.31
N ALA A 152 -1.63 0.80 3.45
CA ALA A 152 -0.23 0.53 3.77
C ALA A 152 0.15 -0.95 3.64
N ASP A 153 1.24 -1.25 2.93
CA ASP A 153 1.91 -2.56 3.01
C ASP A 153 2.78 -2.67 4.26
N ARG A 154 3.24 -1.53 4.78
CA ARG A 154 3.98 -1.41 6.02
C ARG A 154 3.72 -0.05 6.66
N ILE A 155 3.61 -0.07 7.98
CA ILE A 155 3.39 1.12 8.80
C ILE A 155 4.65 1.42 9.59
N PHE A 156 5.17 2.62 9.42
CA PHE A 156 6.24 3.19 10.22
C PHE A 156 5.63 4.08 11.31
N VAL A 157 5.81 3.69 12.56
CA VAL A 157 5.39 4.47 13.72
C VAL A 157 6.57 5.32 14.16
N SER A 158 6.46 6.61 13.89
CA SER A 158 7.34 7.65 14.42
C SER A 158 7.03 7.85 15.90
N ARG A 159 8.08 7.87 16.73
CA ARG A 159 7.97 8.12 18.17
C ARG A 159 8.89 9.25 18.58
N LYS A 160 8.36 10.23 19.30
CA LYS A 160 9.15 11.34 19.88
C LYS A 160 9.76 10.97 21.22
N GLN A 161 9.13 10.04 21.94
CA GLN A 161 9.56 9.57 23.25
C GLN A 161 9.49 8.05 23.34
N ASN A 162 10.18 7.49 24.35
CA ASN A 162 10.10 6.06 24.65
C ASN A 162 8.71 5.72 25.21
N LEU A 163 7.90 5.06 24.40
CA LEU A 163 6.65 4.46 24.84
C LEU A 163 6.94 3.23 25.73
N ASN A 164 6.19 3.10 26.83
CA ASN A 164 6.25 1.89 27.63
C ASN A 164 5.65 0.68 26.87
N LEU A 165 5.99 -0.54 27.31
CA LEU A 165 5.57 -1.78 26.64
C LEU A 165 4.05 -1.91 26.53
N SER A 166 3.29 -1.42 27.51
CA SER A 166 1.82 -1.45 27.48
C SER A 166 1.24 -0.54 26.39
N ALA A 167 1.76 0.68 26.25
CA ALA A 167 1.31 1.64 25.25
C ALA A 167 1.67 1.15 23.84
N LEU A 168 2.86 0.58 23.66
CA LEU A 168 3.26 -0.04 22.39
C LEU A 168 2.33 -1.18 21.98
N LYS A 169 2.04 -2.10 22.90
CA LYS A 169 1.12 -3.21 22.65
C LYS A 169 -0.31 -2.74 22.40
N LYS A 170 -0.73 -1.62 22.98
CA LYS A 170 -2.04 -1.02 22.71
C LYS A 170 -2.08 -0.45 21.29
N LEU A 171 -1.14 0.42 20.94
CA LEU A 171 -1.04 1.03 19.61
C LEU A 171 -0.92 -0.03 18.50
N GLN A 172 -0.10 -1.06 18.69
CA GLN A 172 0.01 -2.17 17.73
C GLN A 172 -1.31 -2.90 17.53
N ARG A 173 -2.10 -3.12 18.59
CA ARG A 173 -3.42 -3.76 18.48
C ARG A 173 -4.41 -2.87 17.74
N GLU A 174 -4.41 -1.57 18.01
CA GLU A 174 -5.29 -0.61 17.33
C GLU A 174 -4.95 -0.53 15.83
N ILE A 175 -3.67 -0.39 15.48
CA ILE A 175 -3.22 -0.43 14.08
C ILE A 175 -3.62 -1.74 13.40
N LYS A 176 -3.40 -2.90 14.05
CA LYS A 176 -3.75 -4.21 13.50
C LYS A 176 -5.24 -4.43 13.37
N SER A 177 -6.07 -3.76 14.18
CA SER A 177 -7.52 -3.79 14.03
C SER A 177 -7.99 -3.08 12.75
N ILE A 178 -7.22 -2.09 12.28
CA ILE A 178 -7.50 -1.34 11.05
C ILE A 178 -6.88 -2.03 9.84
N ASN A 179 -5.59 -2.42 9.92
CA ASN A 179 -4.87 -3.06 8.83
C ASN A 179 -4.08 -4.29 9.33
N PRO A 180 -4.71 -5.48 9.33
CA PRO A 180 -4.05 -6.70 9.79
C PRO A 180 -2.88 -7.13 8.91
N LEU A 181 -2.85 -6.71 7.63
CA LEU A 181 -1.84 -7.11 6.64
C LEU A 181 -0.52 -6.35 6.74
N SER A 182 -0.53 -5.20 7.41
CA SER A 182 0.65 -4.34 7.51
C SER A 182 1.65 -4.85 8.54
N ASP A 183 2.93 -4.85 8.19
CA ASP A 183 3.97 -4.94 9.22
C ASP A 183 4.10 -3.61 9.93
N ILE A 184 4.43 -3.63 11.21
CA ILE A 184 4.67 -2.42 12.00
C ILE A 184 6.17 -2.32 12.29
N ARG A 185 6.76 -1.19 11.89
CA ARG A 185 8.13 -0.81 12.23
C ARG A 185 8.10 0.47 13.03
N MET A 186 8.93 0.54 14.05
CA MET A 186 9.05 1.70 14.90
C MET A 186 10.33 2.42 14.51
N PHE A 187 10.30 3.74 14.50
CA PHE A 187 11.51 4.54 14.34
C PHE A 187 11.43 5.81 15.19
N THR A 188 12.58 6.39 15.45
CA THR A 188 12.71 7.69 16.13
C THR A 188 13.60 8.58 15.27
N HIS A 189 13.69 9.87 15.59
CA HIS A 189 14.59 10.76 14.85
C HIS A 189 16.07 10.34 14.98
N SER A 190 16.44 9.74 16.12
CA SER A 190 17.83 9.36 16.43
C SER A 190 18.20 7.92 16.06
N GLU A 191 17.23 7.03 15.87
CA GLU A 191 17.48 5.64 15.50
C GLU A 191 17.28 5.44 14.00
N THR A 192 18.34 5.01 13.31
CA THR A 192 18.29 4.73 11.88
C THR A 192 17.46 3.47 11.61
N ILE A 193 16.59 3.55 10.59
CA ILE A 193 15.87 2.36 10.10
C ILE A 193 16.84 1.34 9.47
N GLN A 194 16.40 0.09 9.39
CA GLN A 194 17.17 -0.93 8.68
C GLN A 194 16.88 -0.86 7.18
N LYS A 195 17.91 -1.03 6.34
CA LYS A 195 17.77 -1.08 4.87
C LYS A 195 16.65 -2.02 4.40
N LYS A 196 16.60 -3.22 4.98
CA LYS A 196 15.58 -4.25 4.68
C LYS A 196 14.16 -3.82 5.05
N ASP A 197 14.02 -2.71 5.78
CA ASP A 197 12.72 -2.21 6.17
C ASP A 197 12.09 -1.24 5.17
N PHE A 198 12.88 -0.69 4.24
CA PHE A 198 12.45 0.32 3.27
C PHE A 198 12.64 -0.12 1.81
N TYR A 199 13.74 -0.82 1.48
CA TYR A 199 14.10 -1.16 0.10
C TYR A 199 13.86 -2.64 -0.23
N ASN A 200 13.52 -2.92 -1.49
CA ASN A 200 13.34 -4.26 -2.05
C ASN A 200 12.33 -5.11 -1.27
N LEU A 201 11.26 -4.48 -0.78
CA LEU A 201 10.26 -5.19 0.02
C LEU A 201 9.40 -6.11 -0.86
N LYS A 202 9.16 -5.70 -2.11
CA LYS A 202 8.27 -6.37 -3.07
C LYS A 202 6.89 -6.70 -2.46
N LYS A 203 6.48 -5.91 -1.47
CA LYS A 203 5.29 -6.13 -0.65
C LYS A 203 3.99 -5.80 -1.35
N PHE A 204 4.05 -4.91 -2.35
CA PHE A 204 2.86 -4.50 -3.08
C PHE A 204 2.14 -5.72 -3.68
N ASN A 205 2.91 -6.58 -4.35
CA ASN A 205 2.42 -7.82 -4.98
C ASN A 205 2.72 -9.09 -4.16
N HIS A 206 3.22 -8.95 -2.93
CA HIS A 206 3.60 -10.11 -2.13
C HIS A 206 2.34 -10.91 -1.77
N PRO A 207 2.38 -12.25 -1.84
CA PRO A 207 1.30 -13.09 -1.34
C PRO A 207 0.92 -12.68 0.09
N LEU A 208 -0.38 -12.75 0.39
CA LEU A 208 -0.90 -12.70 1.76
C LEU A 208 -0.16 -13.77 2.59
N VAL A 209 0.88 -13.36 3.30
CA VAL A 209 1.54 -14.22 4.29
C VAL A 209 0.87 -13.88 5.61
N PHE A 210 -0.05 -14.75 6.02
CA PHE A 210 -0.39 -14.85 7.43
C PHE A 210 0.81 -15.56 8.05
N GLU A 211 1.74 -14.81 8.63
CA GLU A 211 2.86 -15.42 9.35
C GLU A 211 2.27 -16.31 10.46
N SER A 212 2.36 -17.62 10.25
CA SER A 212 2.29 -18.61 11.33
C SER A 212 3.58 -18.49 12.13
N ASP A 213 3.70 -17.41 12.89
CA ASP A 213 4.82 -17.24 13.79
C ASP A 213 4.81 -18.41 14.77
N SER A 214 5.88 -19.20 14.72
CA SER A 214 6.17 -20.38 15.53
C SER A 214 6.56 -19.99 16.97
N SER A 215 5.90 -18.97 17.51
CA SER A 215 5.99 -18.55 18.90
C SER A 215 4.57 -18.31 19.43
N GLU A 216 3.96 -19.39 19.91
CA GLU A 216 2.85 -19.42 20.89
C GLU A 216 1.86 -18.23 20.88
N ASN A 217 1.41 -17.78 19.71
CA ASN A 217 0.28 -16.86 19.58
C ASN A 217 -0.66 -17.46 18.56
N HIS A 218 -1.65 -18.19 19.06
CA HIS A 218 -2.74 -18.77 18.30
C HIS A 218 -3.42 -17.73 17.38
N TYR A 219 -2.97 -17.59 16.14
CA TYR A 219 -3.85 -17.26 15.01
C TYR A 219 -4.58 -18.54 14.57
N ASN A 220 -5.20 -19.23 15.53
CA ASN A 220 -6.42 -19.96 15.20
C ASN A 220 -7.42 -18.92 14.72
N GLY A 221 -8.39 -19.31 13.89
CA GLY A 221 -9.56 -18.50 13.54
C GLY A 221 -10.46 -18.10 14.73
N LYS A 222 -9.88 -17.79 15.88
CA LYS A 222 -10.45 -16.96 16.92
C LYS A 222 -10.49 -15.55 16.37
N TYR A 223 -11.61 -15.25 15.72
CA TYR A 223 -12.28 -13.96 15.80
C TYR A 223 -11.54 -12.97 16.69
N TYR A 224 -10.91 -11.94 16.09
CA TYR A 224 -10.60 -10.71 16.82
C TYR A 224 -11.92 -9.97 17.11
N HIS A 225 -12.84 -10.62 17.84
CA HIS A 225 -13.91 -9.98 18.58
C HIS A 225 -13.33 -9.53 19.92
N GLN A 226 -12.36 -8.63 19.90
CA GLN A 226 -12.10 -7.84 21.11
C GLN A 226 -12.98 -6.61 21.03
N HIS A 227 -14.01 -6.63 21.88
CA HIS A 227 -14.92 -5.52 22.16
C HIS A 227 -14.13 -4.28 22.64
N HIS A 228 -13.59 -3.51 21.70
CA HIS A 228 -13.45 -2.07 21.86
C HIS A 228 -14.30 -1.42 20.77
N GLN A 229 -15.36 -0.73 21.21
CA GLN A 229 -16.38 -0.03 20.42
C GLN A 229 -15.84 1.14 19.57
N VAL A 230 -14.55 1.17 19.21
CA VAL A 230 -13.90 2.40 18.73
C VAL A 230 -13.75 2.44 17.21
N HIS A 231 -13.78 1.30 16.49
CA HIS A 231 -13.57 1.32 15.05
C HIS A 231 -14.68 0.61 14.27
N GLU A 232 -15.26 1.35 13.33
CA GLU A 232 -16.24 0.88 12.35
C GLU A 232 -15.62 -0.04 11.26
N PHE A 233 -14.30 -0.26 11.32
CA PHE A 233 -13.55 -1.10 10.40
C PHE A 233 -13.72 -2.59 10.71
N LYS A 234 -13.91 -3.38 9.65
CA LYS A 234 -13.93 -4.83 9.65
C LYS A 234 -12.94 -5.37 8.64
N SER A 235 -12.25 -6.44 9.03
CA SER A 235 -11.44 -7.26 8.14
C SER A 235 -12.13 -8.61 7.97
N ILE A 236 -12.56 -8.94 6.76
CA ILE A 236 -13.26 -10.19 6.44
C ILE A 236 -12.30 -11.09 5.68
N LEU A 237 -12.03 -12.27 6.24
CA LEU A 237 -11.23 -13.32 5.61
C LEU A 237 -12.16 -14.37 4.98
N LEU A 238 -11.96 -14.64 3.70
CA LEU A 238 -12.65 -15.66 2.92
C LEU A 238 -11.62 -16.69 2.46
N THR A 239 -11.90 -17.97 2.67
CA THR A 239 -10.99 -19.08 2.30
C THR A 239 -11.76 -20.19 1.60
N SER A 240 -11.14 -20.85 0.62
CA SER A 240 -11.73 -22.00 -0.07
C SER A 240 -10.66 -22.91 -0.66
N ASP A 241 -10.82 -24.22 -0.47
CA ASP A 241 -9.99 -25.25 -1.12
C ASP A 241 -10.46 -25.58 -2.55
N GLN A 242 -11.55 -24.96 -3.01
CA GLN A 242 -12.10 -25.17 -4.35
C GLN A 242 -11.50 -24.18 -5.34
N ASP A 243 -11.20 -24.68 -6.54
CA ASP A 243 -10.81 -23.85 -7.67
C ASP A 243 -12.00 -23.03 -8.17
N ILE A 244 -11.78 -21.74 -8.40
CA ILE A 244 -12.79 -20.78 -8.81
C ILE A 244 -12.70 -20.56 -10.33
N LYS A 245 -13.83 -20.52 -11.03
CA LYS A 245 -13.86 -20.11 -12.45
C LYS A 245 -13.67 -18.61 -12.56
N LYS A 246 -12.78 -18.17 -13.44
CA LYS A 246 -12.41 -16.74 -13.53
C LYS A 246 -13.61 -15.84 -13.83
N ASP A 247 -14.51 -16.26 -14.70
CA ASP A 247 -15.66 -15.43 -15.11
C ASP A 247 -16.62 -15.17 -13.93
N PHE A 248 -16.89 -16.18 -13.09
CA PHE A 248 -17.73 -15.98 -11.90
C PHE A 248 -17.02 -15.14 -10.85
N LEU A 249 -15.70 -15.28 -10.70
CA LEU A 249 -14.92 -14.43 -9.80
C LEU A 249 -15.05 -12.95 -10.20
N LEU A 250 -14.91 -12.64 -11.50
CA LEU A 250 -15.03 -11.27 -12.01
C LEU A 250 -16.43 -10.70 -11.74
N GLN A 251 -17.50 -11.47 -11.98
CA GLN A 251 -18.86 -11.05 -11.67
C GLN A 251 -19.08 -10.80 -10.17
N TRP A 252 -18.53 -11.67 -9.32
CA TRP A 252 -18.61 -11.51 -7.87
C TRP A 252 -17.84 -10.28 -7.39
N ILE A 253 -16.68 -10.01 -7.96
CA ILE A 253 -15.88 -8.81 -7.69
C ILE A 253 -16.66 -7.55 -8.08
N ASP A 254 -17.25 -7.51 -9.27
CA ASP A 254 -18.03 -6.35 -9.73
C ASP A 254 -19.18 -6.08 -8.76
N TRP A 255 -19.90 -7.14 -8.34
CA TRP A 255 -20.93 -7.04 -7.32
C TRP A 255 -20.37 -6.54 -5.98
N LEU A 256 -19.22 -7.04 -5.54
CA LEU A 256 -18.59 -6.68 -4.27
C LEU A 256 -18.25 -5.19 -4.24
N ILE A 257 -17.64 -4.68 -5.31
CA ILE A 257 -17.25 -3.28 -5.45
C ILE A 257 -18.49 -2.39 -5.49
N LEU A 258 -19.47 -2.72 -6.35
CA LEU A 258 -20.69 -1.93 -6.52
C LEU A 258 -21.55 -1.87 -5.25
N THR A 259 -21.67 -2.99 -4.52
CA THR A 259 -22.52 -3.05 -3.32
C THR A 259 -21.86 -2.51 -2.06
N ASN A 260 -20.53 -2.34 -2.05
CA ASN A 260 -19.77 -1.85 -0.91
C ASN A 260 -18.99 -0.57 -1.25
N GLN A 261 -19.46 0.21 -2.23
CA GLN A 261 -18.83 1.46 -2.63
C GLN A 261 -18.69 2.42 -1.45
N GLY A 262 -17.51 3.01 -1.26
CA GLY A 262 -17.19 3.89 -0.13
C GLY A 262 -17.03 3.18 1.22
N SER A 263 -17.37 1.89 1.31
CA SER A 263 -17.26 1.06 2.50
C SER A 263 -16.11 0.06 2.41
N LEU A 264 -15.79 -0.42 1.21
CA LEU A 264 -14.62 -1.26 0.93
C LEU A 264 -13.42 -0.36 0.63
N TYR A 265 -12.35 -0.51 1.41
CA TYR A 265 -11.15 0.34 1.31
C TYR A 265 -9.98 -0.40 0.66
N ARG A 266 -9.90 -1.71 0.86
CA ARG A 266 -8.85 -2.54 0.30
C ARG A 266 -9.31 -3.97 0.24
N PHE A 267 -8.97 -4.67 -0.84
CA PHE A 267 -8.93 -6.11 -0.80
C PHE A 267 -7.76 -6.69 -1.58
N LYS A 268 -7.26 -7.81 -1.07
CA LYS A 268 -6.20 -8.60 -1.69
C LYS A 268 -6.61 -10.07 -1.66
N GLY A 269 -6.13 -10.84 -2.61
CA GLY A 269 -6.39 -12.27 -2.66
C GLY A 269 -5.29 -13.06 -3.33
N LEU A 270 -5.23 -14.34 -2.96
CA LEU A 270 -4.52 -15.40 -3.64
C LEU A 270 -5.58 -16.38 -4.10
N ILE A 271 -5.74 -16.51 -5.42
CA ILE A 271 -6.87 -17.22 -6.00
C ILE A 271 -6.41 -18.45 -6.76
N ALA A 272 -6.95 -19.61 -6.40
CA ALA A 272 -6.87 -20.80 -7.20
C ALA A 272 -7.90 -20.73 -8.33
N LEU A 273 -7.45 -20.40 -9.54
CA LEU A 273 -8.30 -20.35 -10.72
C LEU A 273 -8.30 -21.69 -11.44
N GLN A 274 -9.46 -22.17 -11.90
CA GLN A 274 -9.56 -23.45 -12.63
C GLN A 274 -8.68 -23.50 -13.88
N GLU A 275 -8.55 -22.36 -14.55
CA GLU A 275 -7.85 -22.23 -15.82
C GLU A 275 -6.33 -22.11 -15.66
N GLN A 276 -5.81 -22.15 -14.43
CA GLN A 276 -4.39 -21.97 -14.13
C GLN A 276 -3.85 -23.06 -13.20
N ASP A 277 -2.59 -23.46 -13.40
CA ASP A 277 -1.90 -24.45 -12.57
C ASP A 277 -1.17 -23.84 -11.36
N PHE A 278 -1.20 -22.52 -11.24
CA PHE A 278 -0.54 -21.75 -10.19
C PHE A 278 -1.52 -20.76 -9.58
N ILE A 279 -1.24 -20.34 -8.34
CA ILE A 279 -2.09 -19.36 -7.66
C ILE A 279 -1.92 -17.97 -8.30
N VAL A 280 -3.02 -17.24 -8.44
CA VAL A 280 -3.05 -15.89 -9.00
C VAL A 280 -3.23 -14.87 -7.89
N ALA A 281 -2.33 -13.89 -7.80
CA ALA A 281 -2.48 -12.77 -6.89
C ALA A 281 -3.49 -11.77 -7.46
N MET A 282 -4.34 -11.26 -6.59
CA MET A 282 -5.42 -10.33 -6.89
C MET A 282 -5.33 -9.14 -5.95
N GLN A 283 -5.46 -7.93 -6.47
CA GLN A 283 -5.56 -6.73 -5.66
C GLN A 283 -6.42 -5.67 -6.34
N GLU A 284 -7.11 -4.86 -5.53
CA GLU A 284 -7.91 -3.74 -6.00
C GLU A 284 -7.14 -2.43 -6.01
N VAL A 285 -7.35 -1.66 -7.09
CA VAL A 285 -6.89 -0.29 -7.27
C VAL A 285 -7.93 0.52 -8.03
N ASN A 286 -8.57 1.46 -7.33
CA ASN A 286 -9.58 2.39 -7.85
C ASN A 286 -10.78 1.66 -8.47
N GLU A 287 -11.39 0.76 -7.70
CA GLU A 287 -12.56 -0.03 -8.12
C GLU A 287 -12.27 -0.95 -9.32
N GLN A 288 -11.00 -1.11 -9.69
CA GLN A 288 -10.53 -2.06 -10.69
C GLN A 288 -9.67 -3.12 -10.03
N VAL A 289 -9.76 -4.35 -10.54
CA VAL A 289 -8.95 -5.45 -10.03
C VAL A 289 -7.82 -5.77 -10.98
N ASN A 290 -6.62 -5.81 -10.41
CA ASN A 290 -5.44 -6.28 -11.10
C ASN A 290 -5.12 -7.72 -10.69
N PHE A 291 -4.95 -8.59 -11.70
CA PHE A 291 -4.51 -9.96 -11.52
C PHE A 291 -3.04 -10.11 -11.93
N GLN A 292 -2.26 -10.78 -11.10
CA GLN A 292 -0.86 -11.08 -11.37
C GLN A 292 -0.56 -12.56 -11.15
N TYR A 293 0.04 -13.17 -12.16
CA TYR A 293 0.51 -14.54 -12.08
C TYR A 293 1.68 -14.66 -11.10
N THR A 294 1.65 -15.70 -10.27
CA THR A 294 2.71 -15.99 -9.30
C THR A 294 3.45 -17.26 -9.71
N THR A 295 4.60 -17.49 -9.09
CA THR A 295 5.35 -18.76 -9.22
C THR A 295 4.94 -19.80 -8.18
N ARG A 296 3.97 -19.50 -7.32
CA ARG A 296 3.53 -20.41 -6.26
C ARG A 296 2.62 -21.48 -6.86
N GLN A 297 2.81 -22.71 -6.41
CA GLN A 297 1.90 -23.81 -6.75
C GLN A 297 0.47 -23.45 -6.34
N LYS A 298 -0.48 -24.03 -7.07
CA LYS A 298 -1.90 -23.92 -6.73
C LYS A 298 -2.12 -24.44 -5.31
N ASP A 299 -2.83 -23.65 -4.53
CA ASP A 299 -3.10 -23.88 -3.11
C ASP A 299 -4.47 -23.27 -2.79
N GLN A 300 -4.87 -23.22 -1.52
CA GLN A 300 -6.13 -22.64 -1.08
C GLN A 300 -6.33 -21.19 -1.56
N THR A 301 -7.53 -20.89 -2.06
CA THR A 301 -7.96 -19.52 -2.30
C THR A 301 -8.11 -18.79 -0.97
N THR A 302 -7.49 -17.61 -0.85
CA THR A 302 -7.64 -16.72 0.30
C THR A 302 -7.89 -15.30 -0.16
N ILE A 303 -8.95 -14.66 0.32
CA ILE A 303 -9.29 -13.26 0.03
C ILE A 303 -9.47 -12.54 1.37
N ILE A 304 -8.84 -11.38 1.51
CA ILE A 304 -9.06 -10.49 2.63
C ILE A 304 -9.65 -9.17 2.14
N LEU A 305 -10.75 -8.77 2.78
CA LEU A 305 -11.43 -7.50 2.55
C LEU A 305 -11.26 -6.63 3.79
N ILE A 306 -10.93 -5.36 3.61
CA ILE A 306 -10.79 -4.38 4.69
C ILE A 306 -11.68 -3.18 4.34
N GLY A 307 -12.56 -2.82 5.27
CA GLY A 307 -13.47 -1.71 5.04
C GLY A 307 -14.30 -1.33 6.26
N LYS A 308 -15.09 -0.27 6.16
CA LYS A 308 -16.03 0.18 7.19
C LYS A 308 -17.42 -0.37 6.94
N MET A 309 -18.18 -0.65 8.00
CA MET A 309 -19.59 -1.08 7.92
C MET A 309 -19.85 -2.27 6.98
N LEU A 310 -18.86 -3.13 6.72
CA LEU A 310 -19.04 -4.27 5.82
C LEU A 310 -20.07 -5.26 6.41
N ASP A 311 -20.98 -5.72 5.55
CA ASP A 311 -21.95 -6.77 5.86
C ASP A 311 -21.29 -8.13 5.66
N GLU A 312 -20.65 -8.63 6.72
CA GLU A 312 -19.87 -9.87 6.69
C GLU A 312 -20.71 -11.09 6.32
N GLU A 313 -21.94 -11.20 6.82
CA GLU A 313 -22.80 -12.34 6.51
C GLU A 313 -23.18 -12.33 5.03
N ARG A 314 -23.57 -11.17 4.49
CA ARG A 314 -23.93 -11.04 3.08
C ARG A 314 -22.76 -11.32 2.15
N ILE A 315 -21.56 -10.86 2.50
CA ILE A 315 -20.34 -11.11 1.73
C ILE A 315 -19.97 -12.60 1.76
N LYS A 316 -20.04 -13.26 2.92
CA LYS A 316 -19.77 -14.71 3.02
C LYS A 316 -20.79 -15.52 2.21
N GLN A 317 -22.07 -15.20 2.32
CA GLN A 317 -23.12 -15.86 1.54
C GLN A 317 -22.94 -15.68 0.03
N SER A 318 -22.50 -14.51 -0.44
CA SER A 318 -22.24 -14.31 -1.86
C SER A 318 -20.98 -15.05 -2.33
N PHE A 319 -19.96 -15.15 -1.47
CA PHE A 319 -18.77 -15.97 -1.74
C PHE A 319 -19.13 -17.46 -1.84
N ASP A 320 -19.97 -17.98 -0.94
CA ASP A 320 -20.44 -19.37 -1.02
C ASP A 320 -21.21 -19.67 -2.32
N LYS A 321 -21.99 -18.70 -2.82
CA LYS A 321 -22.67 -18.80 -4.12
C LYS A 321 -21.67 -18.84 -5.27
N LEU A 322 -20.66 -17.97 -5.26
CA LEU A 322 -19.55 -18.01 -6.23
C LEU A 322 -18.89 -19.39 -6.27
N LEU A 323 -18.61 -19.98 -5.11
CA LEU A 323 -18.02 -21.33 -5.03
C LEU A 323 -18.95 -22.39 -5.61
N ALA A 324 -20.25 -22.31 -5.32
CA ALA A 324 -21.23 -23.25 -5.85
C ALA A 324 -21.36 -23.19 -7.38
N GLU A 325 -21.33 -21.98 -7.97
CA GLU A 325 -21.36 -21.76 -9.42
C GLU A 325 -20.05 -22.18 -10.11
N SER A 326 -18.94 -22.14 -9.36
CA SER A 326 -17.63 -22.57 -9.86
C SER A 326 -17.47 -24.09 -9.95
N LYS A 327 -18.30 -24.89 -9.27
CA LYS A 327 -18.25 -26.37 -9.38
C LYS A 327 -18.48 -26.89 -10.80
#